data_AF-A0A8J4YB49-F1
#
_entry.id   AF-A0A8J4YB49-F1
#
_cell.length_a   1.000
_cell.length_b   1.000
_cell.length_c   1.000
_cell.angle_alpha   90.00
_cell.angle_beta   90.00
_cell.angle_gamma   90.00
#
_symmetry.space_group_name_H-M   'P 1'
#
loop_
_entity.id
_entity.type
_entity.pdbx_description
1 polymer ?
#
loop_
_entity_poly.entity_id
_entity_poly.type
_entity_poly.pdbx_seq_one_letter_code
_entity_poly.pdbx_strand_id
1 'polypeptide(L)'
;MVVERLLNRSRRRKTPHLRSHNQQFWIMCKRGNCEVLPSSYIGMTTTKLSRRLTCYLTSGASKSHLPVKHDIIITRNFLEENTEMVDVCADARRLPISEALYIKDNNPKLNVQAHDLQALPSMRRTKGSDIQPTETQSREEQKSSTNDRRPLTREAARLLFK
;
A
#
# COMPACT_ATOMS: atom_id res chain seq x y z
N MET A 1 20.91 37.77 -38.95
CA MET A 1 20.13 37.14 -37.87
C MET A 1 20.32 35.63 -37.96
N VAL A 2 20.17 34.88 -36.85
CA VAL A 2 20.35 33.40 -36.78
C VAL A 2 21.85 33.01 -36.90
N VAL A 3 22.53 32.26 -36.01
CA VAL A 3 22.17 31.40 -34.87
C VAL A 3 23.09 31.69 -33.66
N GLU A 4 22.57 32.02 -32.47
CA GLU A 4 23.34 31.87 -31.22
C GLU A 4 22.42 31.61 -29.99
N ARG A 5 21.72 30.47 -29.99
CA ARG A 5 20.85 30.04 -28.88
C ARG A 5 20.93 28.53 -28.62
N LEU A 6 22.14 27.97 -28.44
CA LEU A 6 22.33 26.51 -28.32
C LEU A 6 23.03 25.98 -27.07
N LEU A 7 23.45 26.82 -26.11
CA LEU A 7 24.16 26.32 -24.90
C LEU A 7 23.60 26.74 -23.54
N ASN A 8 22.39 27.32 -23.46
CA ASN A 8 21.68 27.43 -22.18
C ASN A 8 20.84 26.18 -21.88
N ARG A 9 21.48 24.99 -21.93
CA ARG A 9 20.99 23.82 -21.20
C ARG A 9 21.18 24.11 -19.72
N SER A 10 20.24 24.87 -19.15
CA SER A 10 20.25 25.26 -17.75
C SER A 10 20.55 24.03 -16.92
N ARG A 11 21.67 24.04 -16.19
CA ARG A 11 22.00 22.99 -15.23
C ARG A 11 20.96 23.08 -14.10
N ARG A 12 19.75 22.54 -14.33
CA ARG A 12 18.74 22.33 -13.29
C ARG A 12 19.50 21.68 -12.15
N ARG A 13 19.66 22.39 -11.04
CA ARG A 13 20.43 21.95 -9.87
C ARG A 13 19.62 20.82 -9.23
N LYS A 14 19.68 19.62 -9.84
CA LYS A 14 18.97 18.43 -9.36
C LYS A 14 19.39 18.24 -7.91
N THR A 15 18.41 18.13 -7.02
CA THR A 15 18.64 18.08 -5.57
C THR A 15 19.69 16.99 -5.25
N PRO A 16 20.62 17.25 -4.32
CA PRO A 16 21.76 16.36 -4.09
C PRO A 16 21.33 14.95 -3.66
N HIS A 17 20.24 14.85 -2.87
CA HIS A 17 19.68 13.57 -2.45
C HIS A 17 19.23 12.68 -3.62
N LEU A 18 18.62 13.21 -4.68
CA LEU A 18 18.14 12.40 -5.82
C LEU A 18 19.26 11.66 -6.58
N ARG A 19 20.52 12.06 -6.38
CA ARG A 19 21.72 11.44 -6.95
C ARG A 19 22.48 10.53 -5.99
N SER A 20 22.21 10.64 -4.69
CA SER A 20 22.90 9.90 -3.64
C SER A 20 22.47 8.43 -3.63
N HIS A 21 23.22 7.59 -2.93
CA HIS A 21 23.06 6.12 -2.89
C HIS A 21 23.01 5.69 -1.42
N ASN A 22 22.60 4.45 -1.16
CA ASN A 22 22.48 3.87 0.18
C ASN A 22 21.63 4.73 1.13
N GLN A 23 20.38 4.93 0.71
CA GLN A 23 19.49 5.93 1.30
C GLN A 23 18.16 5.33 1.73
N GLN A 24 17.64 5.83 2.84
CA GLN A 24 16.30 5.58 3.32
C GLN A 24 15.44 6.82 3.11
N PHE A 25 14.23 6.60 2.61
CA PHE A 25 13.30 7.63 2.21
C PHE A 25 11.89 7.24 2.61
N TRP A 26 11.07 8.25 2.91
CA TRP A 26 9.64 8.10 3.13
C TRP A 26 8.90 8.73 1.95
N ILE A 27 7.80 8.12 1.51
CA ILE A 27 6.85 8.73 0.56
C ILE A 27 5.55 8.93 1.33
N MET A 28 5.12 10.18 1.51
CA MET A 28 3.90 10.53 2.27
C MET A 28 2.75 10.89 1.34
N CYS A 29 1.52 10.45 1.64
CA CYS A 29 0.35 10.93 0.92
C CYS A 29 -0.26 12.19 1.59
N LYS A 30 0.19 13.38 1.19
CA LYS A 30 -0.30 14.68 1.70
C LYS A 30 -1.63 15.13 1.05
N ARG A 31 -2.59 14.21 0.86
CA ARG A 31 -3.84 14.48 0.13
C ARG A 31 -5.09 14.03 0.92
N GLY A 32 -5.99 14.98 1.19
CA GLY A 32 -7.23 14.73 1.91
C GLY A 32 -6.99 14.05 3.26
N ASN A 33 -7.87 13.11 3.62
CA ASN A 33 -7.81 12.43 4.93
C ASN A 33 -6.58 11.51 5.11
N CYS A 34 -5.69 11.39 4.12
CA CYS A 34 -4.46 10.61 4.23
C CYS A 34 -3.33 11.33 4.98
N GLU A 35 -3.49 12.62 5.29
CA GLU A 35 -2.56 13.37 6.16
C GLU A 35 -2.72 13.03 7.66
N VAL A 36 -3.96 12.74 8.09
CA VAL A 36 -4.29 12.38 9.49
C VAL A 36 -4.03 10.90 9.79
N LEU A 37 -3.90 10.07 8.76
CA LEU A 37 -3.59 8.64 8.88
C LEU A 37 -2.12 8.39 8.48
N PRO A 38 -1.45 7.34 9.00
CA PRO A 38 -0.09 6.97 8.60
C PRO A 38 -0.07 6.33 7.20
N SER A 39 -0.42 7.14 6.19
CA SER A 39 -0.45 6.85 4.76
C SER A 39 0.93 7.12 4.14
N SER A 40 1.97 6.75 4.90
CA SER A 40 3.35 6.78 4.46
C SER A 40 3.75 5.42 3.89
N TYR A 41 4.76 5.46 3.03
CA TYR A 41 5.53 4.32 2.58
C TYR A 41 6.99 4.54 2.99
N ILE A 42 7.60 3.59 3.67
CA ILE A 42 9.03 3.62 4.06
C ILE A 42 9.80 2.71 3.11
N GLY A 43 10.91 3.19 2.56
CA GLY A 43 11.73 2.42 1.64
C GLY A 43 13.21 2.73 1.72
N MET A 44 14.03 1.76 1.30
CA MET A 44 15.45 1.96 1.06
C MET A 44 15.84 1.82 -0.42
N THR A 45 17.02 2.37 -0.76
CA THR A 45 17.65 2.19 -2.06
C THR A 45 19.17 2.16 -1.94
N THR A 46 19.79 1.10 -2.46
CA THR A 46 21.24 1.03 -2.70
C THR A 46 21.65 1.81 -3.97
N THR A 47 20.70 2.09 -4.85
CA THR A 47 20.92 2.87 -6.08
C THR A 47 20.43 4.31 -5.93
N LYS A 48 20.58 5.13 -6.99
CA LYS A 48 20.02 6.49 -7.04
C LYS A 48 18.53 6.52 -6.72
N LEU A 49 18.12 7.34 -5.74
CA LEU A 49 16.71 7.56 -5.40
C LEU A 49 15.87 7.92 -6.64
N SER A 50 16.41 8.75 -7.53
CA SER A 50 15.76 9.08 -8.81
C SER A 50 15.44 7.86 -9.71
N ARG A 51 16.22 6.78 -9.66
CA ARG A 51 15.91 5.50 -10.33
C ARG A 51 14.80 4.76 -9.59
N ARG A 52 14.90 4.65 -8.26
CA ARG A 52 13.90 3.98 -7.41
C ARG A 52 12.51 4.63 -7.51
N LEU A 53 12.41 5.97 -7.51
CA LEU A 53 11.15 6.70 -7.74
C LEU A 53 10.55 6.42 -9.13
N THR A 54 11.40 6.22 -10.14
CA THR A 54 10.92 5.84 -11.49
C THR A 54 10.29 4.45 -11.48
N CYS A 55 10.81 3.51 -10.68
CA CYS A 55 10.20 2.20 -10.50
C CYS A 55 8.83 2.27 -9.80
N TYR A 56 8.61 3.19 -8.84
CA TYR A 56 7.28 3.36 -8.22
C TYR A 56 6.20 3.87 -9.21
N LEU A 57 6.59 4.59 -10.26
CA LEU A 57 5.66 4.98 -11.34
C LEU A 57 5.18 3.75 -12.14
N THR A 58 6.07 2.81 -12.44
CA THR A 58 5.72 1.60 -13.19
C THR A 58 5.01 0.56 -12.31
N SER A 59 5.51 0.36 -11.09
CA SER A 59 5.12 -0.73 -10.19
C SER A 59 5.50 -0.44 -8.73
N GLY A 60 4.51 -0.28 -7.85
CA GLY A 60 4.74 -0.17 -6.40
C GLY A 60 3.48 0.26 -5.63
N ALA A 61 3.56 0.25 -4.30
CA ALA A 61 2.41 0.50 -3.41
C ALA A 61 1.73 1.87 -3.64
N SER A 62 2.51 2.90 -3.98
CA SER A 62 1.98 4.23 -4.35
C SER A 62 1.03 4.16 -5.55
N LYS A 63 1.33 3.27 -6.54
CA LYS A 63 0.54 3.09 -7.78
C LYS A 63 -0.83 2.49 -7.53
N SER A 64 -0.97 1.60 -6.54
CA SER A 64 -2.28 1.09 -6.12
C SER A 64 -3.03 2.08 -5.23
N HIS A 65 -2.34 2.86 -4.40
CA HIS A 65 -2.99 3.75 -3.43
C HIS A 65 -3.55 5.04 -4.06
N LEU A 66 -2.73 5.81 -4.77
CA LEU A 66 -3.09 7.18 -5.18
C LEU A 66 -4.26 7.25 -6.18
N PRO A 67 -4.35 6.41 -7.23
CA PRO A 67 -5.51 6.40 -8.12
C PRO A 67 -6.77 5.89 -7.41
N VAL A 68 -6.67 4.82 -6.61
CA VAL A 68 -7.85 4.19 -5.97
C VAL A 68 -8.43 5.04 -4.83
N LYS A 69 -7.61 5.84 -4.12
CA LYS A 69 -8.06 6.67 -2.99
C LYS A 69 -8.26 8.15 -3.31
N HIS A 70 -7.62 8.67 -4.36
CA HIS A 70 -7.63 10.10 -4.67
C HIS A 70 -7.88 10.44 -6.14
N ASP A 71 -8.00 9.43 -7.03
CA ASP A 71 -8.10 9.62 -8.48
C ASP A 71 -6.97 10.47 -9.10
N ILE A 72 -5.76 10.38 -8.51
CA ILE A 72 -4.59 11.14 -8.94
C ILE A 72 -3.70 10.32 -9.87
N ILE A 73 -3.43 10.85 -11.06
CA ILE A 73 -2.38 10.36 -11.95
C ILE A 73 -1.01 10.67 -11.33
N ILE A 74 -0.27 9.64 -10.97
CA ILE A 74 1.04 9.79 -10.34
C ILE A 74 2.06 10.28 -11.36
N THR A 75 2.62 11.46 -11.10
CA THR A 75 3.74 12.00 -11.87
C THR A 75 5.06 11.82 -11.12
N ARG A 76 6.18 11.91 -11.85
CA ARG A 76 7.52 11.91 -11.24
C ARG A 76 7.69 13.04 -10.23
N ASN A 77 7.25 14.25 -10.58
CA ASN A 77 7.37 15.44 -9.73
C ASN A 77 6.56 15.26 -8.45
N PHE A 78 5.33 14.72 -8.54
CA PHE A 78 4.52 14.41 -7.36
C PHE A 78 5.26 13.48 -6.39
N LEU A 79 5.92 12.42 -6.89
CA LEU A 79 6.73 11.56 -6.03
C LEU A 79 7.93 12.31 -5.45
N GLU A 80 8.66 13.10 -6.24
CA GLU A 80 9.83 13.86 -5.76
C GLU A 80 9.46 14.93 -4.71
N GLU A 81 8.27 15.55 -4.79
CA GLU A 81 7.73 16.51 -3.80
C GLU A 81 7.19 15.85 -2.53
N ASN A 82 6.71 14.61 -2.63
CA ASN A 82 6.17 13.84 -1.51
C ASN A 82 7.18 12.84 -0.92
N THR A 83 8.43 12.85 -1.39
CA THR A 83 9.52 12.01 -0.87
C THR A 83 10.40 12.80 0.08
N GLU A 84 10.51 12.34 1.33
CA GLU A 84 11.37 12.91 2.35
C GLU A 84 12.54 11.97 2.65
N MET A 85 13.71 12.55 2.91
CA MET A 85 14.95 11.83 3.22
C MET A 85 15.04 11.60 4.72
N VAL A 86 15.23 10.34 5.13
CA VAL A 86 15.25 9.98 6.55
C VAL A 86 16.66 9.71 7.05
N ASP A 87 17.40 8.82 6.38
CA ASP A 87 18.77 8.51 6.75
C ASP A 87 19.63 8.16 5.51
N VAL A 88 20.95 8.29 5.67
CA VAL A 88 21.97 7.95 4.68
C VAL A 88 22.96 6.99 5.34
N CYS A 89 22.88 5.70 5.00
CA CYS A 89 23.74 4.70 5.61
C CYS A 89 24.99 4.46 4.75
N ALA A 90 26.18 4.49 5.33
CA ALA A 90 27.40 4.15 4.60
C ALA A 90 27.44 2.65 4.20
N ASP A 91 27.00 1.76 5.09
CA ASP A 91 26.98 0.31 4.85
C ASP A 91 25.63 -0.15 4.28
N ALA A 92 25.62 -0.52 3.01
CA ALA A 92 24.44 -1.03 2.31
C ALA A 92 23.81 -2.26 2.99
N ARG A 93 24.58 -3.06 3.74
CA ARG A 93 24.08 -4.26 4.46
C ARG A 93 23.20 -3.91 5.64
N ARG A 94 23.34 -2.69 6.19
CA ARG A 94 22.51 -2.20 7.32
C ARG A 94 21.18 -1.60 6.87
N LEU A 95 21.05 -1.23 5.59
CA LEU A 95 19.83 -0.62 5.04
C LEU A 95 18.55 -1.46 5.23
N PRO A 96 18.52 -2.78 4.96
CA PRO A 96 17.30 -3.58 5.15
C PRO A 96 16.94 -3.71 6.63
N ILE A 97 17.94 -3.81 7.51
CA ILE A 97 17.74 -3.94 8.96
C ILE A 97 17.11 -2.65 9.50
N SER A 98 17.70 -1.50 9.16
CA SER A 98 17.18 -0.20 9.58
C SER A 98 15.83 0.13 8.92
N GLU A 99 15.60 -0.26 7.66
CA GLU A 99 14.29 -0.16 6.99
C GLU A 99 13.22 -0.96 7.75
N ALA A 100 13.53 -2.20 8.15
CA ALA A 100 12.64 -3.03 8.95
C ALA A 100 12.34 -2.44 10.34
N LEU A 101 13.32 -1.81 10.99
CA LEU A 101 13.11 -1.08 12.25
C LEU A 101 12.17 0.12 12.03
N TYR A 102 12.44 0.98 11.04
CA TYR A 102 11.55 2.11 10.73
C TYR A 102 10.12 1.67 10.37
N ILE A 103 9.95 0.58 9.62
CA ILE A 103 8.62 0.01 9.32
C ILE A 103 7.95 -0.50 10.60
N LYS A 104 8.67 -1.21 11.47
CA LYS A 104 8.13 -1.72 12.73
C LYS A 104 7.67 -0.59 13.65
N ASP A 105 8.49 0.45 13.79
CA ASP A 105 8.26 1.52 14.76
C ASP A 105 7.18 2.52 14.29
N ASN A 106 7.02 2.72 12.98
CA ASN A 106 6.05 3.68 12.40
C ASN A 106 4.76 3.03 11.85
N ASN A 107 4.74 1.70 11.69
CA ASN A 107 3.65 0.91 11.10
C ASN A 107 2.99 1.54 9.84
N PRO A 108 3.77 1.89 8.80
CA PRO A 108 3.30 2.59 7.61
C PRO A 108 2.31 1.74 6.80
N LYS A 109 1.09 2.27 6.58
CA LYS A 109 0.00 1.51 5.93
C LYS A 109 0.31 1.07 4.50
N LEU A 110 1.19 1.78 3.79
CA LEU A 110 1.54 1.45 2.41
C LEU A 110 2.61 0.35 2.29
N ASN A 111 3.26 -0.05 3.39
CA ASN A 111 4.19 -1.18 3.40
C ASN A 111 3.50 -2.52 3.62
N VAL A 112 2.24 -2.53 4.06
CA VAL A 112 1.47 -3.76 4.26
C VAL A 112 1.19 -4.40 2.91
N GLN A 113 1.82 -5.54 2.64
CA GLN A 113 1.56 -6.33 1.44
C GLN A 113 0.23 -7.07 1.60
N ALA A 114 -0.80 -6.66 0.86
CA ALA A 114 -2.15 -7.24 0.95
C ALA A 114 -2.24 -8.68 0.41
N HIS A 115 -1.25 -9.14 -0.36
CA HIS A 115 -1.15 -10.51 -0.84
C HIS A 115 0.04 -11.19 -0.17
N ASP A 116 -0.26 -12.19 0.65
CA ASP A 116 0.73 -13.10 1.22
C ASP A 116 1.22 -14.08 0.14
N LEU A 117 2.05 -13.57 -0.77
CA LEU A 117 2.69 -14.35 -1.85
C LEU A 117 3.85 -15.22 -1.32
N GLN A 118 4.18 -15.11 -0.03
CA GLN A 118 5.34 -15.74 0.59
C GLN A 118 5.08 -16.31 1.99
N ALA A 119 3.86 -16.81 2.25
CA ALA A 119 3.74 -18.03 3.03
C ALA A 119 4.64 -19.06 2.33
N LEU A 120 5.80 -19.35 2.95
CA LEU A 120 6.74 -20.36 2.49
C LEU A 120 5.94 -21.63 2.13
N PRO A 121 6.34 -22.44 1.15
CA PRO A 121 5.63 -23.68 0.84
C PRO A 121 5.40 -24.56 2.08
N SER A 122 6.30 -24.51 3.06
CA SER A 122 6.20 -25.13 4.39
C SER A 122 5.22 -24.48 5.38
N MET A 123 4.87 -23.21 5.21
CA MET A 123 3.89 -22.47 6.02
C MET A 123 2.48 -22.49 5.43
N ARG A 124 2.29 -23.06 4.23
CA ARG A 124 0.96 -23.36 3.70
C ARG A 124 0.29 -24.41 4.60
N ARG A 125 -0.53 -23.95 5.56
CA ARG A 125 -1.39 -24.83 6.34
C ARG A 125 -2.22 -25.68 5.38
N THR A 126 -1.97 -26.98 5.37
CA THR A 126 -2.81 -27.97 4.69
C THR A 126 -4.19 -27.96 5.35
N LYS A 127 -5.12 -27.20 4.78
CA LYS A 127 -6.56 -27.42 5.00
C LYS A 127 -6.90 -28.76 4.36
N GLY A 128 -6.83 -29.82 5.16
CA GLY A 128 -6.89 -31.19 4.64
C GLY A 128 -7.07 -32.25 5.71
N SER A 129 -8.16 -32.17 6.46
CA SER A 129 -8.93 -33.35 6.88
C SER A 129 -10.19 -32.89 7.62
N ASP A 130 -11.36 -33.18 7.06
CA ASP A 130 -12.61 -33.17 7.80
C ASP A 130 -12.52 -34.20 8.93
N ILE A 131 -12.65 -33.75 10.16
CA ILE A 131 -13.03 -34.61 11.28
C ILE A 131 -14.43 -34.18 11.67
N GLN A 132 -15.43 -34.93 11.23
CA GLN A 132 -16.71 -34.97 11.93
C GLN A 132 -16.49 -35.70 13.26
N PRO A 133 -16.77 -35.09 14.41
CA PRO A 133 -17.08 -35.85 15.61
C PRO A 133 -18.52 -36.35 15.46
N THR A 134 -18.67 -37.66 15.41
CA THR A 134 -19.95 -38.38 15.36
C THR A 134 -20.91 -37.91 16.47
N GLU A 135 -22.20 -37.93 16.17
CA GLU A 135 -23.26 -37.65 17.14
C GLU A 135 -23.13 -38.51 18.41
N THR A 136 -23.44 -37.93 19.57
CA THR A 136 -23.87 -38.70 20.75
C THR A 136 -25.03 -37.95 21.37
N GLN A 137 -26.23 -38.53 21.27
CA GLN A 137 -27.46 -37.96 21.80
C GLN A 137 -27.68 -38.40 23.25
N SER A 138 -27.86 -37.43 24.14
CA SER A 138 -28.70 -37.59 25.33
C SER A 138 -29.10 -36.21 25.88
N ARG A 139 -30.39 -35.88 25.74
CA ARG A 139 -31.36 -35.44 26.80
C ARG A 139 -30.75 -34.80 28.07
N GLU A 140 -31.26 -33.71 28.66
CA GLU A 140 -32.44 -32.82 28.49
C GLU A 140 -32.07 -31.46 29.21
N GLU A 141 -32.81 -30.33 29.21
CA GLU A 141 -34.21 -30.03 28.87
C GLU A 141 -34.43 -28.57 28.34
N GLN A 142 -35.65 -28.34 27.83
CA GLN A 142 -36.44 -27.14 27.49
C GLN A 142 -36.15 -25.75 28.12
N LYS A 143 -36.23 -24.68 27.30
CA LYS A 143 -37.41 -23.75 27.25
C LYS A 143 -37.34 -22.68 26.13
N SER A 144 -38.41 -22.65 25.31
CA SER A 144 -39.20 -21.52 24.78
C SER A 144 -38.60 -20.09 24.68
N SER A 145 -38.87 -19.25 23.66
CA SER A 145 -40.07 -19.19 22.82
C SER A 145 -39.88 -18.47 21.46
N THR A 146 -40.40 -19.06 20.38
CA THR A 146 -41.20 -18.47 19.27
C THR A 146 -41.00 -16.99 18.84
N ASN A 147 -40.63 -16.73 17.57
CA ASN A 147 -41.62 -16.42 16.50
C ASN A 147 -41.03 -16.19 15.08
N ASP A 148 -41.66 -16.86 14.12
CA ASP A 148 -41.99 -16.53 12.71
C ASP A 148 -41.15 -15.52 11.89
N ARG A 149 -40.58 -15.88 10.71
CA ARG A 149 -41.21 -16.26 9.41
C ARG A 149 -42.18 -15.17 8.87
N ARG A 150 -41.89 -14.42 7.80
CA ARG A 150 -41.64 -14.85 6.40
C ARG A 150 -41.08 -13.69 5.54
N PRO A 151 -40.48 -13.96 4.36
CA PRO A 151 -40.15 -12.92 3.38
C PRO A 151 -41.39 -12.46 2.59
N LEU A 152 -41.48 -11.14 2.32
CA LEU A 152 -42.48 -10.54 1.43
C LEU A 152 -41.98 -10.50 -0.02
N THR A 153 -42.93 -10.58 -0.96
CA THR A 153 -42.73 -10.99 -2.35
C THR A 153 -42.42 -9.85 -3.34
N ARG A 154 -41.87 -10.21 -4.50
CA ARG A 154 -41.69 -9.34 -5.68
C ARG A 154 -43.05 -9.00 -6.34
N GLU A 155 -43.78 -7.97 -5.88
CA GLU A 155 -44.91 -7.45 -6.70
C GLU A 155 -45.36 -5.99 -6.39
N ALA A 156 -44.43 -5.02 -6.33
CA ALA A 156 -44.78 -3.62 -6.02
C ALA A 156 -44.01 -2.55 -6.82
N ALA A 157 -43.69 -2.82 -8.10
CA ALA A 157 -42.93 -1.88 -8.96
C ALA A 157 -43.57 -1.64 -10.35
N ARG A 158 -44.90 -1.76 -10.45
CA ARG A 158 -45.69 -1.25 -11.58
C ARG A 158 -46.82 -0.39 -11.03
N LEU A 159 -46.59 0.94 -10.91
CA LEU A 159 -47.59 2.03 -10.94
C LEU A 159 -47.02 3.41 -10.51
N LEU A 160 -45.82 3.77 -10.99
CA LEU A 160 -45.22 5.11 -10.93
C LEU A 160 -44.28 5.21 -12.14
N PHE A 161 -44.41 6.07 -13.16
CA PHE A 161 -45.33 7.19 -13.40
C PHE A 161 -45.95 7.08 -14.82
N LYS A 162 -47.08 7.77 -15.04
CA LYS A 162 -47.54 8.22 -16.37
C LYS A 162 -46.98 9.62 -16.63
#